data_AF-A0AA35XM89-F1
#
_entry.id   AF-A0AA35XM89-F1
#
_cell.length_a   1.000
_cell.length_b   1.000
_cell.length_c   1.000
_cell.angle_alpha   90.00
_cell.angle_beta   90.00
_cell.angle_gamma   90.00
#
_symmetry.space_group_name_H-M   'P 1'
#
loop_
_entity.id
_entity.type
_entity.pdbx_description
1 polymer ?
#
loop_
_entity_poly.entity_id
_entity_poly.type
_entity_poly.pdbx_seq_one_letter_code
_entity_poly.pdbx_strand_id
1 'polypeptide(L)'
;MALTVAEEIDELKRKITLLDGDKKAYKESSQWAIRQNKDVISQLREENKTLRAKLSKKMMADDDVISEVFQNQNLEPPAELRGVPGEVAVRKFDQTVCEILKKRNKLQHARCSREQMLAQLTSQVEAMQEERTATETVPAGDSEAASQLRQLENRLDKMVVKCSEASHIRKTYEMILQKLEEECLGFDNAIATLEKGITSRKVQLAELESMCNDAQLARDMAKMELGRQEQSMAESRRQRDKVLAEYRRQAEEKKEFKEKVERRLRKTSTHHSAGQMDSSQGASLQEEQEQKISSYEEALAKIKDTTGVSDILEVVARFLNQGDTRAHLEQLQVEHSQTLARLREEKERLHAQFEEMKYSGEAKMSSGQRMLEEFGTHLDEAKKKCEESKVRAEQSSKLLVQIKNGVQHLAEKLQHIKMPQSHVLRPKVAEGSEEQVLQQLADSEQRLVSLTEEMASRDLDSLHREMDDEEFRHTVECGVPGNVKVELPKTGEETSFYDEESGSDEEFLDREVMKRATTALVEAKTKKKGADDDEDEGTTKKRKRR
;
A
#
# COMPACT_ATOMS: atom_id res chain seq x y z
N MET A 1 172.75 -56.03 -73.33
CA MET A 1 173.89 -55.09 -73.26
C MET A 1 173.56 -54.09 -72.17
N ALA A 2 174.42 -53.99 -71.16
CA ALA A 2 174.17 -53.16 -69.98
C ALA A 2 174.18 -51.67 -70.37
N LEU A 3 173.06 -50.98 -70.15
CA LEU A 3 173.03 -49.51 -70.14
C LEU A 3 173.87 -49.03 -68.95
N THR A 4 174.56 -47.92 -69.14
CA THR A 4 175.38 -47.33 -68.08
C THR A 4 174.48 -46.56 -67.12
N VAL A 5 174.82 -46.54 -65.82
CA VAL A 5 174.04 -45.87 -64.76
C VAL A 5 173.73 -44.38 -65.08
N ALA A 6 174.54 -43.74 -65.93
CA ALA A 6 174.31 -42.37 -66.38
C ALA A 6 173.09 -42.23 -67.33
N GLU A 7 172.82 -43.22 -68.18
CA GLU A 7 171.71 -43.20 -69.13
C GLU A 7 170.36 -43.39 -68.43
N GLU A 8 170.29 -44.23 -67.39
CA GLU A 8 169.09 -44.38 -66.55
C GLU A 8 168.75 -43.10 -65.76
N ILE A 9 169.77 -42.35 -65.31
CA ILE A 9 169.57 -41.08 -64.60
C ILE A 9 168.98 -40.01 -65.53
N ASP A 10 169.42 -39.92 -66.78
CA ASP A 10 168.89 -38.94 -67.72
C ASP A 10 167.47 -39.30 -68.19
N GLU A 11 167.15 -40.58 -68.31
CA GLU A 11 165.78 -41.03 -68.59
C GLU A 11 164.83 -40.71 -67.42
N LEU A 12 165.27 -40.91 -66.16
CA LEU A 12 164.52 -40.51 -64.97
C LEU A 12 164.35 -38.98 -64.88
N LYS A 13 165.37 -38.18 -65.21
CA LYS A 13 165.25 -36.71 -65.25
C LYS A 13 164.23 -36.25 -66.29
N ARG A 14 164.22 -36.83 -67.50
CA ARG A 14 163.20 -36.53 -68.53
C ARG A 14 161.80 -36.89 -68.03
N LYS A 15 161.66 -38.03 -67.35
CA LYS A 15 160.37 -38.46 -66.79
C LYS A 15 159.88 -37.51 -65.69
N ILE A 16 160.77 -37.00 -64.84
CA ILE A 16 160.43 -35.99 -63.83
C ILE A 16 159.98 -34.68 -64.50
N THR A 17 160.70 -34.19 -65.51
CA THR A 17 160.29 -32.96 -66.21
C THR A 17 158.93 -33.09 -66.90
N LEU A 18 158.60 -34.28 -67.42
CA LEU A 18 157.30 -34.53 -68.03
C LEU A 18 156.18 -34.56 -66.97
N LEU A 19 156.41 -35.21 -65.83
CA LEU A 19 155.46 -35.24 -64.71
C LEU A 19 155.24 -33.87 -64.08
N ASP A 20 156.27 -33.01 -64.03
CA ASP A 20 156.13 -31.63 -63.57
C ASP A 20 155.36 -30.77 -64.58
N GLY A 21 155.52 -31.02 -65.88
CA GLY A 21 154.69 -30.47 -66.95
C GLY A 21 153.22 -30.85 -66.79
N ASP A 22 152.92 -32.14 -66.60
CA ASP A 22 151.56 -32.65 -66.41
C ASP A 22 150.92 -32.11 -65.12
N LYS A 23 151.67 -32.05 -64.00
CA LYS A 23 151.20 -31.43 -62.76
C LYS A 23 150.86 -29.95 -62.94
N LYS A 24 151.65 -29.23 -63.74
CA LYS A 24 151.39 -27.82 -64.04
C LYS A 24 150.14 -27.66 -64.91
N ALA A 25 150.00 -28.45 -65.97
CA ALA A 25 148.82 -28.45 -66.83
C ALA A 25 147.54 -28.83 -66.05
N TYR A 26 147.60 -29.82 -65.16
CA TYR A 26 146.45 -30.19 -64.31
C TYR A 26 146.05 -29.08 -63.34
N LYS A 27 147.02 -28.40 -62.71
CA LYS A 27 146.74 -27.26 -61.83
C LYS A 27 146.14 -26.08 -62.60
N GLU A 28 146.65 -25.78 -63.78
CA GLU A 28 146.13 -24.71 -64.63
C GLU A 28 144.71 -25.05 -65.13
N SER A 29 144.46 -26.28 -65.57
CA SER A 29 143.13 -26.77 -65.95
C SER A 29 142.14 -26.72 -64.78
N SER A 30 142.55 -27.14 -63.59
CA SER A 30 141.72 -27.08 -62.38
C SER A 30 141.42 -25.64 -61.96
N GLN A 31 142.42 -24.74 -61.99
CA GLN A 31 142.20 -23.33 -61.70
C GLN A 31 141.29 -22.66 -62.74
N TRP A 32 141.41 -23.03 -64.01
CA TRP A 32 140.53 -22.55 -65.07
C TRP A 32 139.09 -23.04 -64.87
N ALA A 33 138.89 -24.32 -64.52
CA ALA A 33 137.58 -24.87 -64.18
C ALA A 33 136.96 -24.20 -62.93
N ILE A 34 137.77 -23.91 -61.90
CA ILE A 34 137.31 -23.18 -60.72
C ILE A 34 136.88 -21.75 -61.08
N ARG A 35 137.61 -21.07 -61.97
CA ARG A 35 137.23 -19.73 -62.47
C ARG A 35 135.91 -19.78 -63.24
N GLN A 36 135.78 -20.72 -64.19
CA GLN A 36 134.51 -20.93 -64.90
C GLN A 36 133.34 -21.21 -63.96
N ASN A 37 133.53 -22.08 -62.96
CA ASN A 37 132.48 -22.37 -61.98
C ASN A 37 132.10 -21.14 -61.14
N LYS A 38 133.06 -20.28 -60.80
CA LYS A 38 132.78 -19.00 -60.09
C LYS A 38 131.98 -18.03 -60.95
N ASP A 39 132.28 -17.96 -62.25
CA ASP A 39 131.56 -17.11 -63.19
C ASP A 39 130.11 -17.59 -63.37
N VAL A 40 129.89 -18.91 -63.52
CA VAL A 40 128.54 -19.51 -63.61
C VAL A 40 127.73 -19.27 -62.34
N ILE A 41 128.32 -19.43 -61.15
CA ILE A 41 127.63 -19.14 -59.88
C ILE A 41 127.21 -17.67 -59.80
N SER A 42 128.04 -16.75 -60.32
CA SER A 42 127.75 -15.33 -60.30
C SER A 42 126.58 -14.98 -61.23
N GLN A 43 126.56 -15.57 -62.43
CA GLN A 43 125.44 -15.46 -63.37
C GLN A 43 124.13 -15.99 -62.76
N LEU A 44 124.14 -17.19 -62.17
CA LEU A 44 122.94 -17.77 -61.56
C LEU A 44 122.41 -16.94 -60.38
N ARG A 45 123.28 -16.28 -59.61
CA ARG A 45 122.87 -15.38 -58.52
C ARG A 45 122.20 -14.11 -59.06
N GLU A 46 122.72 -13.56 -60.14
CA GLU A 46 122.14 -12.38 -60.78
C GLU A 46 120.80 -12.72 -61.44
N GLU A 47 120.69 -13.88 -62.09
CA GLU A 47 119.41 -14.42 -62.57
C GLU A 47 118.41 -14.63 -61.43
N ASN A 48 118.83 -15.18 -60.30
CA ASN A 48 117.91 -15.34 -59.15
C ASN A 48 117.45 -13.99 -58.60
N LYS A 49 118.34 -12.99 -58.53
CA LYS A 49 118.00 -11.64 -58.10
C LYS A 49 117.01 -10.98 -59.07
N THR A 50 117.24 -11.11 -60.38
CA THR A 50 116.34 -10.57 -61.40
C THR A 50 114.99 -11.29 -61.42
N LEU A 51 114.95 -12.61 -61.22
CA LEU A 51 113.70 -13.37 -61.11
C LEU A 51 112.89 -12.99 -59.86
N ARG A 52 113.55 -12.80 -58.71
CA ARG A 52 112.88 -12.29 -57.49
C ARG A 52 112.33 -10.88 -57.69
N ALA A 53 113.09 -10.00 -58.36
CA ALA A 53 112.61 -8.67 -58.70
C ALA A 53 111.42 -8.70 -59.68
N LYS A 54 111.44 -9.58 -60.68
CA LYS A 54 110.31 -9.78 -61.61
C LYS A 54 109.08 -10.32 -60.89
N LEU A 55 109.23 -11.26 -59.94
CA LEU A 55 108.13 -11.78 -59.12
C LEU A 55 107.52 -10.67 -58.26
N SER A 56 108.36 -9.90 -57.55
CA SER A 56 107.90 -8.75 -56.75
C SER A 56 107.16 -7.73 -57.61
N LYS A 57 107.65 -7.43 -58.82
CA LYS A 57 107.00 -6.48 -59.74
C LYS A 57 105.64 -6.99 -60.21
N LYS A 58 105.48 -8.29 -60.47
CA LYS A 58 104.18 -8.88 -60.85
C LYS A 58 103.17 -8.84 -59.71
N MET A 59 103.61 -9.10 -58.46
CA MET A 59 102.70 -9.02 -57.31
C MET A 59 102.28 -7.58 -57.00
N MET A 60 103.18 -6.60 -57.17
CA MET A 60 102.85 -5.18 -57.03
C MET A 60 101.92 -4.68 -58.14
N ALA A 61 102.06 -5.19 -59.38
CA ALA A 61 101.18 -4.80 -60.48
C ALA A 61 99.70 -5.14 -60.22
N ASP A 62 99.42 -6.27 -59.57
CA ASP A 62 98.06 -6.64 -59.20
C ASP A 62 97.50 -5.70 -58.11
N ASP A 63 98.31 -5.31 -57.12
CA ASP A 63 97.94 -4.33 -56.08
C ASP A 63 97.76 -2.89 -56.64
N ASP A 64 98.55 -2.51 -57.65
CA ASP A 64 98.47 -1.22 -58.33
C ASP A 64 97.17 -1.12 -59.16
N VAL A 65 96.81 -2.18 -59.92
CA VAL A 65 95.54 -2.22 -60.68
C VAL A 65 94.34 -2.15 -59.75
N ILE A 66 94.37 -2.86 -58.62
CA ILE A 66 93.32 -2.78 -57.61
C ILE A 66 93.21 -1.33 -57.10
N SER A 67 94.33 -0.71 -56.73
CA SER A 67 94.35 0.65 -56.20
C SER A 67 93.86 1.70 -57.22
N GLU A 68 94.20 1.55 -58.51
CA GLU A 68 93.78 2.44 -59.59
C GLU A 68 92.25 2.37 -59.82
N VAL A 69 91.65 1.18 -59.77
CA VAL A 69 90.19 1.01 -59.91
C VAL A 69 89.44 1.68 -58.75
N PHE A 70 89.94 1.57 -57.52
CA PHE A 70 89.34 2.20 -56.35
C PHE A 70 89.50 3.74 -56.35
N GLN A 71 90.66 4.26 -56.78
CA GLN A 71 90.88 5.69 -56.96
C GLN A 71 89.95 6.31 -58.02
N ASN A 72 89.77 5.64 -59.17
CA ASN A 72 88.87 6.10 -60.23
C ASN A 72 87.41 6.17 -59.79
N GLN A 73 87.02 5.45 -58.75
CA GLN A 73 85.67 5.43 -58.19
C GLN A 73 85.52 6.25 -56.89
N ASN A 74 86.56 6.99 -56.45
CA ASN A 74 86.61 7.73 -55.17
C ASN A 74 86.31 6.85 -53.94
N LEU A 75 86.71 5.59 -53.96
CA LEU A 75 86.51 4.63 -52.87
C LEU A 75 87.87 4.25 -52.29
N GLU A 76 87.98 4.13 -50.97
CA GLU A 76 89.18 3.55 -50.37
C GLU A 76 89.19 2.03 -50.57
N PRO A 77 90.30 1.43 -51.02
CA PRO A 77 90.41 -0.02 -51.13
C PRO A 77 90.29 -0.66 -49.73
N PRO A 78 89.32 -1.57 -49.51
CA PRO A 78 89.13 -2.24 -48.23
C PRO A 78 90.42 -2.92 -47.73
N ALA A 79 90.73 -2.76 -46.45
CA ALA A 79 91.94 -3.33 -45.82
C ALA A 79 92.07 -4.86 -46.02
N GLU A 80 90.95 -5.55 -46.20
CA GLU A 80 90.82 -7.00 -46.41
C GLU A 80 91.30 -7.49 -47.79
N LEU A 81 91.70 -6.56 -48.67
CA LEU A 81 92.09 -6.79 -50.06
C LEU A 81 93.56 -6.45 -50.36
N ARG A 82 94.30 -5.88 -49.40
CA ARG A 82 95.71 -5.51 -49.60
C ARG A 82 96.59 -6.77 -49.62
N GLY A 83 97.29 -7.02 -50.73
CA GLY A 83 98.18 -8.17 -50.90
C GLY A 83 97.47 -9.50 -51.26
N VAL A 84 96.21 -9.43 -51.71
CA VAL A 84 95.42 -10.60 -52.12
C VAL A 84 95.34 -10.65 -53.65
N PRO A 85 95.59 -11.80 -54.31
CA PRO A 85 95.49 -11.89 -55.77
C PRO A 85 94.06 -11.58 -56.27
N GLY A 86 93.95 -10.89 -57.40
CA GLY A 86 92.70 -10.32 -57.92
C GLY A 86 91.53 -11.32 -58.04
N GLU A 87 91.79 -12.60 -58.31
CA GLU A 87 90.74 -13.63 -58.36
C GLU A 87 90.04 -13.84 -57.01
N VAL A 88 90.76 -13.75 -55.90
CA VAL A 88 90.21 -13.93 -54.56
C VAL A 88 89.42 -12.69 -54.13
N ALA A 89 89.85 -11.50 -54.57
CA ALA A 89 89.11 -10.25 -54.39
C ALA A 89 87.73 -10.30 -55.06
N VAL A 90 87.66 -10.77 -56.31
CA VAL A 90 86.40 -10.92 -57.06
C VAL A 90 85.44 -11.86 -56.33
N ARG A 91 85.92 -13.03 -55.86
CA ARG A 91 85.07 -13.98 -55.11
C ARG A 91 84.49 -13.39 -53.82
N LYS A 92 85.27 -12.58 -53.09
CA LYS A 92 84.78 -11.88 -51.90
C LYS A 92 83.72 -10.85 -52.26
N PHE A 93 83.90 -10.09 -53.34
CA PHE A 93 82.88 -9.17 -53.84
C PHE A 93 81.61 -9.89 -54.31
N ASP A 94 81.73 -11.01 -55.00
CA ASP A 94 80.57 -11.80 -55.40
C ASP A 94 79.78 -12.31 -54.19
N GLN A 95 80.47 -12.72 -53.12
CA GLN A 95 79.84 -13.10 -51.85
C GLN A 95 79.11 -11.93 -51.20
N THR A 96 79.74 -10.76 -51.09
CA THR A 96 79.09 -9.57 -50.50
C THR A 96 77.90 -9.09 -51.33
N VAL A 97 78.00 -9.14 -52.66
CA VAL A 97 76.87 -8.85 -53.56
C VAL A 97 75.74 -9.86 -53.36
N CYS A 98 76.04 -11.15 -53.25
CA CYS A 98 75.02 -12.16 -52.97
C CYS A 98 74.34 -11.94 -51.61
N GLU A 99 75.08 -11.53 -50.58
CA GLU A 99 74.52 -11.20 -49.28
C GLU A 99 73.63 -9.95 -49.33
N ILE A 100 74.05 -8.91 -50.04
CA ILE A 100 73.26 -7.70 -50.25
C ILE A 100 71.98 -8.04 -51.03
N LEU A 101 72.05 -8.86 -52.07
CA LEU A 101 70.89 -9.31 -52.83
C LEU A 101 69.92 -10.12 -51.96
N LYS A 102 70.43 -11.03 -51.12
CA LYS A 102 69.61 -11.77 -50.15
C LYS A 102 68.92 -10.83 -49.15
N LYS A 103 69.64 -9.83 -48.61
CA LYS A 103 69.06 -8.82 -47.71
C LYS A 103 67.98 -8.00 -48.42
N ARG A 104 68.24 -7.57 -49.67
CA ARG A 104 67.27 -6.83 -50.49
C ARG A 104 66.01 -7.65 -50.75
N ASN A 105 66.15 -8.91 -51.16
CA ASN A 105 65.01 -9.79 -51.45
C ASN A 105 64.16 -10.05 -50.19
N LYS A 106 64.80 -10.21 -49.02
CA LYS A 106 64.09 -10.30 -47.72
C LYS A 106 63.28 -9.04 -47.41
N LEU A 107 63.90 -7.86 -47.57
CA LEU A 107 63.20 -6.58 -47.36
C LEU A 107 62.06 -6.37 -48.36
N GLN A 108 62.25 -6.77 -49.62
CA GLN A 108 61.22 -6.69 -50.65
C GLN A 108 60.01 -7.59 -50.34
N HIS A 109 60.26 -8.82 -49.86
CA HIS A 109 59.18 -9.71 -49.40
C HIS A 109 58.43 -9.11 -48.20
N ALA A 110 59.16 -8.59 -47.20
CA ALA A 110 58.55 -7.96 -46.04
C ALA A 110 57.70 -6.73 -46.43
N ARG A 111 58.19 -5.90 -47.36
CA ARG A 111 57.43 -4.78 -47.93
C ARG A 111 56.14 -5.27 -48.61
N CYS A 112 56.24 -6.25 -49.49
CA CYS A 112 55.09 -6.77 -50.24
C CYS A 112 54.02 -7.37 -49.29
N SER A 113 54.44 -8.13 -48.28
CA SER A 113 53.52 -8.67 -47.27
C SER A 113 52.81 -7.57 -46.48
N ARG A 114 53.51 -6.49 -46.13
CA ARG A 114 52.91 -5.34 -45.43
C ARG A 114 51.96 -4.56 -46.33
N GLU A 115 52.28 -4.40 -47.61
CA GLU A 115 51.37 -3.77 -48.60
C GLU A 115 50.08 -4.58 -48.77
N GLN A 116 50.16 -5.91 -48.81
CA GLN A 116 48.98 -6.77 -48.86
C GLN A 116 48.11 -6.63 -47.60
N MET A 117 48.72 -6.61 -46.42
CA MET A 117 48.00 -6.42 -45.16
C MET A 117 47.32 -5.04 -45.10
N LEU A 118 48.00 -3.99 -45.56
CA LEU A 118 47.41 -2.65 -45.66
C LEU A 118 46.22 -2.63 -46.60
N ALA A 119 46.30 -3.27 -47.78
CA ALA A 119 45.18 -3.36 -48.71
C ALA A 119 43.97 -4.08 -48.10
N GLN A 120 44.20 -5.16 -47.34
CA GLN A 120 43.12 -5.87 -46.63
C GLN A 120 42.46 -4.98 -45.55
N LEU A 121 43.25 -4.27 -44.75
CA LEU A 121 42.74 -3.34 -43.74
C LEU A 121 41.97 -2.19 -44.37
N THR A 122 42.47 -1.59 -45.46
CA THR A 122 41.76 -0.53 -46.19
C THR A 122 40.41 -1.02 -46.70
N SER A 123 40.36 -2.22 -47.31
CA SER A 123 39.10 -2.80 -47.81
C SER A 123 38.10 -3.08 -46.68
N GLN A 124 38.55 -3.51 -45.49
CA GLN A 124 37.66 -3.69 -44.33
C GLN A 124 37.10 -2.35 -43.83
N VAL A 125 37.92 -1.30 -43.81
CA VAL A 125 37.47 0.04 -43.40
C VAL A 125 36.46 0.60 -44.40
N GLU A 126 36.68 0.43 -45.71
CA GLU A 126 35.74 0.82 -46.75
C GLU A 126 34.39 0.08 -46.59
N ALA A 127 34.41 -1.24 -46.37
CA ALA A 127 33.20 -2.02 -46.15
C ALA A 127 32.42 -1.56 -44.89
N MET A 128 33.12 -1.29 -43.79
CA MET A 128 32.50 -0.76 -42.57
C MET A 128 31.93 0.65 -42.75
N GLN A 129 32.58 1.48 -43.59
CA GLN A 129 32.06 2.81 -43.93
C GLN A 129 30.81 2.72 -44.80
N GLU A 130 30.78 1.83 -45.78
CA GLU A 130 29.59 1.56 -46.61
C GLU A 130 28.42 1.08 -45.74
N GLU A 131 28.64 0.13 -44.83
CA GLU A 131 27.62 -0.35 -43.89
C GLU A 131 27.11 0.76 -42.96
N ARG A 132 28.01 1.62 -42.47
CA ARG A 132 27.64 2.78 -41.67
C ARG A 132 26.80 3.78 -42.47
N THR A 133 27.18 4.10 -43.70
CA THR A 133 26.39 5.02 -44.55
C THR A 133 25.03 4.44 -44.92
N ALA A 134 24.93 3.14 -45.19
CA ALA A 134 23.65 2.47 -45.40
C ALA A 134 22.73 2.59 -44.18
N THR A 135 23.31 2.49 -42.97
CA THR A 135 22.58 2.67 -41.71
C THR A 135 22.16 4.13 -41.47
N GLU A 136 23.01 5.10 -41.82
CA GLU A 136 22.71 6.54 -41.68
C GLU A 136 21.68 7.04 -42.72
N THR A 137 21.57 6.40 -43.90
CA THR A 137 20.55 6.74 -44.91
C THR A 137 19.13 6.26 -44.60
N VAL A 138 18.95 5.45 -43.55
CA VAL A 138 17.63 5.15 -42.99
C VAL A 138 17.37 6.15 -41.87
N PRO A 139 16.65 7.28 -42.11
CA PRO A 139 16.32 8.19 -41.04
C PRO A 139 15.56 7.42 -39.95
N ALA A 140 16.01 7.55 -38.71
CA ALA A 140 15.55 6.81 -37.53
C ALA A 140 14.03 6.87 -37.23
N GLY A 141 13.25 7.62 -38.03
CA GLY A 141 11.80 7.71 -37.96
C GLY A 141 11.01 6.79 -38.91
N ASP A 142 11.63 6.26 -39.96
CA ASP A 142 10.93 5.51 -41.02
C ASP A 142 11.23 4.00 -41.02
N SER A 143 12.00 3.52 -40.05
CA SER A 143 12.14 2.07 -39.84
C SER A 143 10.77 1.49 -39.46
N GLU A 144 10.36 0.38 -40.10
CA GLU A 144 9.11 -0.32 -39.79
C GLU A 144 8.97 -0.61 -38.29
N ALA A 145 10.09 -0.88 -37.60
CA ALA A 145 10.16 -1.08 -36.16
C ALA A 145 9.75 0.18 -35.37
N ALA A 146 10.16 1.37 -35.80
CA ALA A 146 9.80 2.64 -35.15
C ALA A 146 8.30 2.97 -35.35
N SER A 147 7.74 2.63 -36.51
CA SER A 147 6.30 2.75 -36.77
C SER A 147 5.49 1.79 -35.90
N GLN A 148 5.94 0.53 -35.78
CA GLN A 148 5.32 -0.45 -34.88
C GLN A 148 5.39 -0.02 -33.42
N LEU A 149 6.53 0.54 -32.98
CA LEU A 149 6.69 1.06 -31.62
C LEU A 149 5.68 2.18 -31.34
N ARG A 150 5.56 3.17 -32.23
CA ARG A 150 4.55 4.23 -32.10
C ARG A 150 3.12 3.69 -32.08
N GLN A 151 2.81 2.66 -32.86
CA GLN A 151 1.47 2.04 -32.83
C GLN A 151 1.20 1.33 -31.50
N LEU A 152 2.19 0.63 -30.95
CA LEU A 152 2.08 -0.04 -29.66
C LEU A 152 1.96 0.97 -28.52
N GLU A 153 2.73 2.06 -28.54
CA GLU A 153 2.63 3.17 -27.59
C GLU A 153 1.23 3.81 -27.63
N ASN A 154 0.74 4.17 -28.81
CA ASN A 154 -0.62 4.70 -28.97
C ASN A 154 -1.70 3.73 -28.50
N ARG A 155 -1.48 2.41 -28.67
CA ARG A 155 -2.41 1.38 -28.18
C ARG A 155 -2.36 1.27 -26.66
N LEU A 156 -1.17 1.37 -26.07
CA LEU A 156 -0.97 1.37 -24.63
C LEU A 156 -1.65 2.58 -24.00
N ASP A 157 -1.42 3.79 -24.53
CA ASP A 157 -2.07 5.03 -24.04
C ASP A 157 -3.59 4.93 -24.10
N LYS A 158 -4.14 4.41 -25.21
CA LYS A 158 -5.58 4.13 -25.32
C LYS A 158 -6.08 3.14 -24.27
N MET A 159 -5.31 2.11 -23.95
CA MET A 159 -5.68 1.16 -22.90
C MET A 159 -5.60 1.78 -21.51
N VAL A 160 -4.60 2.63 -21.24
CA VAL A 160 -4.47 3.37 -19.97
C VAL A 160 -5.66 4.30 -19.76
N VAL A 161 -6.05 5.07 -20.79
CA VAL A 161 -7.23 5.93 -20.74
C VAL A 161 -8.48 5.10 -20.44
N LYS A 162 -8.71 3.99 -21.16
CA LYS A 162 -9.84 3.09 -20.90
C LYS A 162 -9.84 2.50 -19.48
N CYS A 163 -8.67 2.13 -18.95
CA CYS A 163 -8.56 1.63 -17.57
C CYS A 163 -8.87 2.71 -16.54
N SER A 164 -8.43 3.95 -16.80
CA SER A 164 -8.74 5.09 -15.94
C SER A 164 -10.23 5.44 -15.95
N GLU A 165 -10.86 5.41 -17.14
CA GLU A 165 -12.31 5.59 -17.30
C GLU A 165 -13.10 4.47 -16.61
N ALA A 166 -12.71 3.21 -16.83
CA ALA A 166 -13.32 2.07 -16.16
C ALA A 166 -13.18 2.16 -14.63
N SER A 167 -12.03 2.62 -14.13
CA SER A 167 -11.82 2.85 -12.71
C SER A 167 -12.69 3.99 -12.17
N HIS A 168 -12.89 5.05 -12.95
CA HIS A 168 -13.78 6.14 -12.57
C HIS A 168 -15.25 5.67 -12.54
N ILE A 169 -15.69 4.92 -13.54
CA ILE A 169 -17.03 4.32 -13.60
C ILE A 169 -17.24 3.40 -12.41
N ARG A 170 -16.26 2.54 -12.10
CA ARG A 170 -16.29 1.65 -10.93
C ARG A 170 -16.46 2.42 -9.64
N LYS A 171 -15.67 3.47 -9.41
CA LYS A 171 -15.80 4.33 -8.22
C LYS A 171 -17.19 4.94 -8.11
N THR A 172 -17.76 5.42 -9.22
CA THR A 172 -19.13 5.95 -9.22
C THR A 172 -20.15 4.88 -8.85
N TYR A 173 -20.03 3.66 -9.38
CA TYR A 173 -20.90 2.54 -8.99
C TYR A 173 -20.71 2.12 -7.53
N GLU A 174 -19.48 2.12 -7.01
CA GLU A 174 -19.19 1.88 -5.59
C GLU A 174 -19.85 2.93 -4.70
N MET A 175 -19.81 4.22 -5.09
CA MET A 175 -20.51 5.29 -4.37
C MET A 175 -22.04 5.12 -4.40
N ILE A 176 -22.61 4.75 -5.56
CA ILE A 176 -24.05 4.47 -5.68
C ILE A 176 -24.43 3.28 -4.79
N LEU A 177 -23.62 2.23 -4.79
CA LEU A 177 -23.85 1.03 -3.98
C LEU A 177 -23.81 1.38 -2.48
N GLN A 178 -22.82 2.15 -2.04
CA GLN A 178 -22.74 2.62 -0.66
C GLN A 178 -23.98 3.44 -0.27
N LYS A 179 -24.47 4.33 -1.15
CA LYS A 179 -25.69 5.10 -0.91
C LYS A 179 -26.94 4.22 -0.80
N LEU A 180 -27.05 3.22 -1.67
CA LEU A 180 -28.14 2.24 -1.61
C LEU A 180 -28.07 1.39 -0.35
N GLU A 181 -26.88 1.00 0.11
CA GLU A 181 -26.69 0.29 1.38
C GLU A 181 -27.09 1.15 2.58
N GLU A 182 -26.69 2.43 2.60
CA GLU A 182 -27.13 3.40 3.60
C GLU A 182 -28.66 3.56 3.63
N GLU A 183 -29.31 3.65 2.46
CA GLU A 183 -30.77 3.72 2.34
C GLU A 183 -31.46 2.42 2.79
N CYS A 184 -30.89 1.25 2.44
CA CYS A 184 -31.39 -0.05 2.87
C CYS A 184 -31.44 -0.18 4.39
N LEU A 185 -30.41 0.31 5.10
CA LEU A 185 -30.39 0.35 6.57
C LEU A 185 -31.49 1.28 7.14
N GLY A 186 -31.91 2.29 6.38
CA GLY A 186 -33.00 3.19 6.75
C GLY A 186 -34.40 2.56 6.60
N PHE A 187 -34.57 1.61 5.68
CA PHE A 187 -35.89 1.01 5.44
C PHE A 187 -36.41 0.20 6.63
N ASP A 188 -35.56 -0.54 7.34
CA ASP A 188 -35.99 -1.30 8.52
C ASP A 188 -36.53 -0.38 9.62
N ASN A 189 -35.88 0.77 9.83
CA ASN A 189 -36.37 1.79 10.76
C ASN A 189 -37.71 2.38 10.29
N ALA A 190 -37.83 2.70 9.00
CA ALA A 190 -39.09 3.21 8.44
C ALA A 190 -40.22 2.18 8.59
N ILE A 191 -39.96 0.90 8.32
CA ILE A 191 -40.90 -0.20 8.51
C ILE A 191 -41.29 -0.31 9.99
N ALA A 192 -40.33 -0.35 10.91
CA ALA A 192 -40.60 -0.44 12.34
C ALA A 192 -41.45 0.74 12.86
N THR A 193 -41.21 1.96 12.37
CA THR A 193 -42.05 3.12 12.73
C THR A 193 -43.47 3.00 12.18
N LEU A 194 -43.64 2.50 10.94
CA LEU A 194 -44.95 2.25 10.34
C LEU A 194 -45.69 1.13 11.09
N GLU A 195 -45.02 0.03 11.43
CA GLU A 195 -45.58 -1.07 12.21
C GLU A 195 -46.02 -0.61 13.61
N LYS A 196 -45.19 0.19 14.29
CA LYS A 196 -45.56 0.83 15.56
C LYS A 196 -46.79 1.74 15.39
N GLY A 197 -46.86 2.49 14.30
CA GLY A 197 -48.04 3.30 13.98
C GLY A 197 -49.30 2.47 13.74
N ILE A 198 -49.19 1.33 13.05
CA ILE A 198 -50.31 0.41 12.81
C ILE A 198 -50.78 -0.22 14.11
N THR A 199 -49.87 -0.72 14.95
CA THR A 199 -50.22 -1.33 16.24
C THR A 199 -50.88 -0.33 17.17
N SER A 200 -50.36 0.90 17.27
CA SER A 200 -50.99 1.99 18.03
C SER A 200 -52.41 2.30 17.52
N ARG A 201 -52.62 2.36 16.19
CA ARG A 201 -53.95 2.61 15.62
C ARG A 201 -54.91 1.44 15.86
N LYS A 202 -54.44 0.19 15.83
CA LYS A 202 -55.25 -0.98 16.16
C LYS A 202 -55.74 -0.95 17.60
N VAL A 203 -54.87 -0.55 18.54
CA VAL A 203 -55.24 -0.37 19.95
C VAL A 203 -56.30 0.73 20.10
N GLN A 204 -56.07 1.90 19.50
CA GLN A 204 -57.04 3.01 19.53
C GLN A 204 -58.40 2.62 18.91
N LEU A 205 -58.39 1.82 17.84
CA LEU A 205 -59.61 1.33 17.20
C LEU A 205 -60.36 0.37 18.12
N ALA A 206 -59.66 -0.56 18.78
CA ALA A 206 -60.28 -1.47 19.75
C ALA A 206 -60.87 -0.72 20.96
N GLU A 207 -60.18 0.32 21.46
CA GLU A 207 -60.70 1.20 22.51
C GLU A 207 -61.97 1.94 22.06
N LEU A 208 -61.97 2.46 20.83
CA LEU A 208 -63.12 3.16 20.25
C LEU A 208 -64.31 2.21 20.02
N GLU A 209 -64.06 0.97 19.60
CA GLU A 209 -65.08 -0.07 19.49
C GLU A 209 -65.69 -0.41 20.84
N SER A 210 -64.86 -0.56 21.89
CA SER A 210 -65.35 -0.76 23.26
C SER A 210 -66.23 0.42 23.70
N MET A 211 -65.77 1.65 23.49
CA MET A 211 -66.55 2.85 23.83
C MET A 211 -67.87 2.93 23.05
N CYS A 212 -67.88 2.52 21.78
CA CYS A 212 -69.09 2.49 20.97
C CYS A 212 -70.07 1.43 21.49
N ASN A 213 -69.58 0.25 21.87
CA ASN A 213 -70.39 -0.79 22.48
C ASN A 213 -70.99 -0.32 23.82
N ASP A 214 -70.20 0.32 24.68
CA ASP A 214 -70.67 0.89 25.94
C ASP A 214 -71.74 1.97 25.71
N ALA A 215 -71.53 2.85 24.73
CA ALA A 215 -72.50 3.87 24.35
C ALA A 215 -73.81 3.26 23.78
N GLN A 216 -73.72 2.16 23.00
CA GLN A 216 -74.89 1.43 22.51
C GLN A 216 -75.66 0.77 23.66
N LEU A 217 -74.96 0.11 24.58
CA LEU A 217 -75.56 -0.49 25.78
C LEU A 217 -76.25 0.57 26.64
N ALA A 218 -75.59 1.71 26.88
CA ALA A 218 -76.17 2.82 27.63
C ALA A 218 -77.44 3.37 26.95
N ARG A 219 -77.42 3.53 25.62
CA ARG A 219 -78.59 3.97 24.85
C ARG A 219 -79.72 2.96 24.95
N ASP A 220 -79.44 1.67 24.83
CA ASP A 220 -80.45 0.62 24.83
C ASP A 220 -81.04 0.43 26.24
N MET A 221 -80.22 0.56 27.28
CA MET A 221 -80.69 0.67 28.68
C MET A 221 -81.61 1.87 28.89
N ALA A 222 -81.23 3.06 28.40
CA ALA A 222 -82.05 4.25 28.52
C ALA A 222 -83.39 4.11 27.78
N LYS A 223 -83.40 3.46 26.60
CA LYS A 223 -84.63 3.15 25.85
C LYS A 223 -85.52 2.15 26.60
N MET A 224 -84.94 1.10 27.19
CA MET A 224 -85.70 0.14 27.99
C MET A 224 -86.32 0.80 29.22
N GLU A 225 -85.57 1.63 29.94
CA GLU A 225 -86.07 2.34 31.11
C GLU A 225 -87.15 3.36 30.73
N LEU A 226 -86.97 4.09 29.62
CA LEU A 226 -88.01 4.97 29.08
C LEU A 226 -89.30 4.17 28.77
N GLY A 227 -89.19 3.03 28.07
CA GLY A 227 -90.33 2.19 27.76
C GLY A 227 -91.03 1.65 29.01
N ARG A 228 -90.28 1.26 30.05
CA ARG A 228 -90.83 0.82 31.34
C ARG A 228 -91.60 1.95 32.04
N GLN A 229 -91.04 3.16 32.04
CA GLN A 229 -91.70 4.34 32.62
C GLN A 229 -92.95 4.73 31.83
N GLU A 230 -92.92 4.69 30.50
CA GLU A 230 -94.09 4.93 29.64
C GLU A 230 -95.21 3.92 29.91
N GLN A 231 -94.88 2.62 30.04
CA GLN A 231 -95.85 1.58 30.38
C GLN A 231 -96.48 1.82 31.76
N SER A 232 -95.66 2.09 32.78
CA SER A 232 -96.14 2.40 34.13
C SER A 232 -97.06 3.64 34.14
N MET A 233 -96.69 4.68 33.39
CA MET A 233 -97.52 5.88 33.23
C MET A 233 -98.82 5.59 32.49
N ALA A 234 -98.80 4.76 31.45
CA ALA A 234 -99.99 4.34 30.72
C ALA A 234 -100.94 3.48 31.58
N GLU A 235 -100.41 2.56 32.38
CA GLU A 235 -101.18 1.77 33.34
C GLU A 235 -101.80 2.66 34.42
N SER A 236 -101.02 3.59 34.97
CA SER A 236 -101.50 4.56 35.96
C SER A 236 -102.60 5.45 35.36
N ARG A 237 -102.48 5.88 34.09
CA ARG A 237 -103.56 6.60 33.38
C ARG A 237 -104.80 5.71 33.21
N ARG A 238 -104.65 4.46 32.74
CA ARG A 238 -105.77 3.50 32.62
C ARG A 238 -106.48 3.26 33.95
N GLN A 239 -105.74 3.13 35.05
CA GLN A 239 -106.32 2.99 36.39
C GLN A 239 -107.10 4.24 36.79
N ARG A 240 -106.53 5.44 36.59
CA ARG A 240 -107.25 6.70 36.84
C ARG A 240 -108.52 6.82 35.99
N ASP A 241 -108.47 6.45 34.71
CA ASP A 241 -109.62 6.50 33.81
C ASP A 241 -110.71 5.50 34.23
N LYS A 242 -110.34 4.28 34.66
CA LYS A 242 -111.29 3.31 35.23
C LYS A 242 -111.97 3.87 36.47
N VAL A 243 -111.21 4.41 37.42
CA VAL A 243 -111.75 5.02 38.64
C VAL A 243 -112.67 6.19 38.31
N LEU A 244 -112.27 7.07 37.40
CA LEU A 244 -113.12 8.19 36.93
C LEU A 244 -114.41 7.70 36.25
N ALA A 245 -114.34 6.63 35.46
CA ALA A 245 -115.52 6.02 34.82
C ALA A 245 -116.46 5.40 35.87
N GLU A 246 -115.94 4.72 36.89
CA GLU A 246 -116.73 4.19 38.00
C GLU A 246 -117.42 5.33 38.78
N TYR A 247 -116.69 6.41 39.09
CA TYR A 247 -117.29 7.59 39.72
C TYR A 247 -118.36 8.26 38.86
N ARG A 248 -118.17 8.34 37.53
CA ARG A 248 -119.20 8.84 36.60
C ARG A 248 -120.43 7.94 36.60
N ARG A 249 -120.27 6.62 36.54
CA ARG A 249 -121.38 5.66 36.63
C ARG A 249 -122.14 5.81 37.94
N GLN A 250 -121.44 5.88 39.07
CA GLN A 250 -122.09 6.12 40.37
C GLN A 250 -122.81 7.47 40.43
N ALA A 251 -122.26 8.51 39.80
CA ALA A 251 -122.90 9.82 39.73
C ALA A 251 -124.15 9.78 38.83
N GLU A 252 -124.12 9.08 37.70
CA GLU A 252 -125.25 8.83 36.81
C GLU A 252 -126.33 8.00 37.50
N GLU A 253 -125.98 6.89 38.17
CA GLU A 253 -126.91 6.07 38.96
C GLU A 253 -127.56 6.88 40.09
N LYS A 254 -126.79 7.72 40.79
CA LYS A 254 -127.34 8.65 41.80
C LYS A 254 -128.25 9.70 41.17
N LYS A 255 -127.94 10.20 39.97
CA LYS A 255 -128.78 11.14 39.23
C LYS A 255 -130.09 10.47 38.80
N GLU A 256 -130.03 9.27 38.24
CA GLU A 256 -131.20 8.47 37.88
C GLU A 256 -132.04 8.09 39.10
N PHE A 257 -131.40 7.71 40.21
CA PHE A 257 -132.10 7.42 41.46
C PHE A 257 -132.76 8.68 42.01
N LYS A 258 -132.07 9.84 42.00
CA LYS A 258 -132.68 11.13 42.34
C LYS A 258 -133.83 11.47 41.40
N GLU A 259 -133.72 11.23 40.11
CA GLU A 259 -134.80 11.48 39.14
C GLU A 259 -135.99 10.52 39.35
N LYS A 260 -135.73 9.25 39.68
CA LYS A 260 -136.76 8.26 40.06
C LYS A 260 -137.42 8.60 41.40
N VAL A 261 -136.63 9.03 42.39
CA VAL A 261 -137.11 9.51 43.69
C VAL A 261 -137.86 10.82 43.52
N GLU A 262 -137.45 11.75 42.66
CA GLU A 262 -138.19 12.98 42.36
C GLU A 262 -139.51 12.66 41.64
N ARG A 263 -139.52 11.70 40.70
CA ARG A 263 -140.76 11.15 40.12
C ARG A 263 -141.67 10.47 41.16
N ARG A 264 -141.09 9.80 42.17
CA ARG A 264 -141.84 9.19 43.28
C ARG A 264 -142.27 10.20 44.33
N LEU A 265 -141.47 11.20 44.67
CA LEU A 265 -141.77 12.23 45.66
C LEU A 265 -142.82 13.20 45.11
N ARG A 266 -142.83 13.46 43.80
CA ARG A 266 -143.98 14.07 43.11
C ARG A 266 -145.27 13.24 43.18
N LYS A 267 -145.20 11.93 43.48
CA LYS A 267 -146.35 11.01 43.64
C LYS A 267 -146.66 10.61 45.10
N THR A 268 -145.80 10.93 46.06
CA THR A 268 -145.92 10.40 47.45
C THR A 268 -145.52 11.43 48.51
N SER A 269 -145.71 12.72 48.24
CA SER A 269 -145.63 13.78 49.28
C SER A 269 -146.94 13.87 50.09
N THR A 270 -147.44 12.73 50.55
CA THR A 270 -148.52 12.64 51.54
C THR A 270 -148.24 11.42 52.41
N HIS A 271 -148.20 11.62 53.74
CA HIS A 271 -148.06 10.65 54.83
C HIS A 271 -146.66 10.33 55.42
N HIS A 272 -146.32 11.12 56.45
CA HIS A 272 -146.08 10.74 57.86
C HIS A 272 -145.29 9.46 58.26
N SER A 273 -144.19 9.70 59.00
CA SER A 273 -144.00 9.54 60.47
C SER A 273 -143.93 8.16 61.18
N ALA A 274 -142.84 8.01 61.96
CA ALA A 274 -142.69 7.50 63.35
C ALA A 274 -142.73 6.00 63.73
N GLY A 275 -141.96 5.69 64.81
CA GLY A 275 -142.00 4.47 65.66
C GLY A 275 -140.67 3.70 65.64
N GLN A 276 -139.75 3.65 66.63
CA GLN A 276 -139.72 3.54 68.12
C GLN A 276 -139.72 2.09 68.67
N MET A 277 -138.78 1.85 69.62
CA MET A 277 -138.68 0.76 70.65
C MET A 277 -138.39 -0.68 70.18
N ASP A 278 -137.81 -1.62 70.94
CA ASP A 278 -137.07 -1.76 72.22
C ASP A 278 -136.78 -3.28 72.37
N SER A 279 -135.76 -3.69 73.14
CA SER A 279 -135.77 -4.84 74.09
C SER A 279 -134.40 -5.50 74.37
N SER A 280 -134.15 -5.62 75.67
CA SER A 280 -133.19 -6.41 76.46
C SER A 280 -133.33 -7.95 76.27
N GLN A 281 -132.51 -8.92 76.71
CA GLN A 281 -131.61 -9.11 77.87
C GLN A 281 -130.96 -10.52 77.72
N GLY A 282 -129.77 -10.81 78.28
CA GLY A 282 -129.26 -12.19 78.37
C GLY A 282 -127.78 -12.31 78.79
N ALA A 283 -127.48 -12.11 80.07
CA ALA A 283 -126.13 -12.20 80.64
C ALA A 283 -126.03 -13.38 81.61
N SER A 284 -125.11 -14.33 81.36
CA SER A 284 -124.55 -15.26 82.37
C SER A 284 -123.50 -16.25 81.81
N LEU A 285 -123.33 -16.43 80.50
CA LEU A 285 -122.24 -17.24 79.91
C LEU A 285 -121.20 -16.39 79.14
N GLN A 286 -121.43 -15.07 79.09
CA GLN A 286 -120.65 -14.13 78.31
C GLN A 286 -119.42 -13.62 79.08
N GLU A 287 -119.45 -13.58 80.41
CA GLU A 287 -118.36 -12.98 81.22
C GLU A 287 -116.99 -13.68 81.05
N GLU A 288 -116.95 -15.00 80.90
CA GLU A 288 -115.66 -15.71 80.75
C GLU A 288 -115.09 -15.61 79.32
N GLN A 289 -115.97 -15.49 78.31
CA GLN A 289 -115.57 -15.18 76.94
C GLN A 289 -115.20 -13.70 76.80
N GLU A 290 -115.91 -12.79 77.47
CA GLU A 290 -115.62 -11.36 77.54
C GLU A 290 -114.31 -11.07 78.23
N GLN A 291 -113.94 -11.81 79.28
CA GLN A 291 -112.62 -11.65 79.90
C GLN A 291 -111.48 -12.09 78.98
N LYS A 292 -111.65 -13.18 78.21
CA LYS A 292 -110.67 -13.59 77.20
C LYS A 292 -110.63 -12.61 76.02
N ILE A 293 -111.77 -12.12 75.56
CA ILE A 293 -111.87 -11.10 74.52
C ILE A 293 -111.23 -9.80 75.00
N SER A 294 -111.50 -9.35 76.22
CA SER A 294 -110.88 -8.18 76.85
C SER A 294 -109.37 -8.33 76.99
N SER A 295 -108.88 -9.52 77.38
CA SER A 295 -107.45 -9.82 77.42
C SER A 295 -106.78 -9.76 76.04
N TYR A 296 -107.44 -10.30 75.01
CA TYR A 296 -106.95 -10.20 73.63
C TYR A 296 -107.03 -8.78 73.09
N GLU A 297 -108.08 -8.02 73.41
CA GLU A 297 -108.24 -6.62 73.04
C GLU A 297 -107.18 -5.73 73.70
N GLU A 298 -106.85 -5.97 74.98
CA GLU A 298 -105.79 -5.26 75.68
C GLU A 298 -104.41 -5.58 75.10
N ALA A 299 -104.15 -6.86 74.78
CA ALA A 299 -102.93 -7.27 74.09
C ALA A 299 -102.81 -6.64 72.69
N LEU A 300 -103.92 -6.57 71.95
CA LEU A 300 -103.98 -5.95 70.63
C LEU A 300 -103.83 -4.42 70.69
N ALA A 301 -104.42 -3.76 71.68
CA ALA A 301 -104.23 -2.33 71.94
C ALA A 301 -102.76 -2.03 72.24
N LYS A 302 -102.11 -2.85 73.07
CA LYS A 302 -100.68 -2.72 73.38
C LYS A 302 -99.78 -2.93 72.17
N ILE A 303 -100.13 -3.84 71.27
CA ILE A 303 -99.42 -4.02 69.99
C ILE A 303 -99.63 -2.81 69.07
N LYS A 304 -100.84 -2.26 68.98
CA LYS A 304 -101.12 -1.04 68.20
C LYS A 304 -100.36 0.17 68.74
N ASP A 305 -100.33 0.35 70.05
CA ASP A 305 -99.63 1.48 70.70
C ASP A 305 -98.11 1.39 70.54
N THR A 306 -97.54 0.17 70.64
CA THR A 306 -96.09 -0.04 70.48
C THR A 306 -95.62 0.01 69.03
N THR A 307 -96.46 -0.43 68.08
CA THR A 307 -96.14 -0.37 66.65
C THR A 307 -96.56 0.96 66.00
N GLY A 308 -97.41 1.75 66.66
CA GLY A 308 -97.91 3.05 66.18
C GLY A 308 -98.86 2.93 64.99
N VAL A 309 -99.50 1.77 64.79
CA VAL A 309 -100.31 1.44 63.61
C VAL A 309 -101.78 1.26 64.00
N SER A 310 -102.68 1.91 63.25
CA SER A 310 -104.13 1.94 63.57
C SER A 310 -104.85 0.62 63.29
N ASP A 311 -104.35 -0.19 62.34
CA ASP A 311 -104.93 -1.45 61.91
C ASP A 311 -103.97 -2.64 62.10
N ILE A 312 -104.48 -3.76 62.60
CA ILE A 312 -103.70 -4.98 62.91
C ILE A 312 -103.20 -5.63 61.62
N LEU A 313 -103.97 -5.55 60.54
CA LEU A 313 -103.57 -6.10 59.24
C LEU A 313 -102.33 -5.37 58.68
N GLU A 314 -102.19 -4.07 58.95
CA GLU A 314 -101.00 -3.31 58.57
C GLU A 314 -99.77 -3.71 59.40
N VAL A 315 -99.93 -4.05 60.69
CA VAL A 315 -98.86 -4.61 61.53
C VAL A 315 -98.34 -5.93 60.95
N VAL A 316 -99.26 -6.83 60.56
CA VAL A 316 -98.91 -8.12 59.94
C VAL A 316 -98.19 -7.89 58.60
N ALA A 317 -98.68 -6.99 57.76
CA ALA A 317 -98.05 -6.68 56.48
C ALA A 317 -96.64 -6.08 56.65
N ARG A 318 -96.44 -5.16 57.60
CA ARG A 318 -95.12 -4.61 57.91
C ARG A 318 -94.16 -5.65 58.48
N PHE A 319 -94.65 -6.58 59.31
CA PHE A 319 -93.83 -7.64 59.87
C PHE A 319 -93.37 -8.64 58.80
N LEU A 320 -94.26 -9.01 57.87
CA LEU A 320 -93.90 -9.85 56.72
C LEU A 320 -92.90 -9.14 55.80
N ASN A 321 -93.17 -7.87 55.44
CA ASN A 321 -92.27 -7.07 54.61
C ASN A 321 -90.91 -6.81 55.29
N GLN A 322 -90.87 -6.72 56.63
CA GLN A 322 -89.63 -6.59 57.39
C GLN A 322 -88.79 -7.88 57.32
N GLY A 323 -89.44 -9.05 57.26
CA GLY A 323 -88.79 -10.33 56.98
C GLY A 323 -88.11 -10.32 55.61
N ASP A 324 -88.83 -9.90 54.57
CA ASP A 324 -88.30 -9.82 53.20
C ASP A 324 -87.18 -8.78 53.08
N THR A 325 -87.33 -7.62 53.74
CA THR A 325 -86.29 -6.57 53.78
C THR A 325 -85.03 -7.06 54.49
N ARG A 326 -85.17 -7.82 55.58
CA ARG A 326 -84.04 -8.44 56.29
C ARG A 326 -83.33 -9.46 55.41
N ALA A 327 -84.07 -10.35 54.74
CA ALA A 327 -83.51 -11.34 53.83
C ALA A 327 -82.74 -10.67 52.66
N HIS A 328 -83.29 -9.59 52.10
CA HIS A 328 -82.62 -8.83 51.06
C HIS A 328 -81.33 -8.15 51.56
N LEU A 329 -81.34 -7.56 52.76
CA LEU A 329 -80.15 -6.96 53.36
C LEU A 329 -79.08 -7.99 53.70
N GLU A 330 -79.47 -9.17 54.19
CA GLU A 330 -78.55 -10.30 54.43
C GLU A 330 -77.92 -10.77 53.12
N GLN A 331 -78.71 -10.89 52.03
CA GLN A 331 -78.17 -11.21 50.71
C GLN A 331 -77.18 -10.15 50.22
N LEU A 332 -77.54 -8.88 50.34
CA LEU A 332 -76.67 -7.76 49.93
C LEU A 332 -75.38 -7.71 50.76
N GLN A 333 -75.45 -8.01 52.05
CA GLN A 333 -74.28 -8.14 52.92
C GLN A 333 -73.37 -9.28 52.46
N VAL A 334 -73.93 -10.44 52.11
CA VAL A 334 -73.18 -11.58 51.58
C VAL A 334 -72.52 -11.21 50.25
N GLU A 335 -73.25 -10.62 49.30
CA GLU A 335 -72.71 -10.18 48.01
C GLU A 335 -71.59 -9.15 48.16
N HIS A 336 -71.76 -8.15 49.03
CA HIS A 336 -70.70 -7.19 49.32
C HIS A 336 -69.50 -7.81 50.01
N SER A 337 -69.70 -8.77 50.92
CA SER A 337 -68.59 -9.49 51.56
C SER A 337 -67.78 -10.32 50.55
N GLN A 338 -68.45 -10.97 49.59
CA GLN A 338 -67.80 -11.72 48.51
C GLN A 338 -67.06 -10.78 47.55
N THR A 339 -67.66 -9.65 47.21
CA THR A 339 -67.03 -8.64 46.34
C THR A 339 -65.79 -8.05 47.00
N LEU A 340 -65.84 -7.75 48.30
CA LEU A 340 -64.68 -7.30 49.06
C LEU A 340 -63.57 -8.36 49.13
N ALA A 341 -63.93 -9.64 49.26
CA ALA A 341 -62.94 -10.72 49.25
C ALA A 341 -62.23 -10.82 47.89
N ARG A 342 -62.98 -10.79 46.78
CA ARG A 342 -62.41 -10.78 45.42
C ARG A 342 -61.50 -9.59 45.17
N LEU A 343 -61.93 -8.38 45.55
CA LEU A 343 -61.12 -7.16 45.38
C LEU A 343 -59.84 -7.19 46.23
N ARG A 344 -59.88 -7.81 47.42
CA ARG A 344 -58.67 -8.00 48.24
C ARG A 344 -57.69 -8.96 47.59
N GLU A 345 -58.17 -10.11 47.09
CA GLU A 345 -57.34 -11.08 46.38
C GLU A 345 -56.73 -10.48 45.11
N GLU A 346 -57.51 -9.71 44.35
CA GLU A 346 -57.02 -9.04 43.15
C GLU A 346 -55.97 -7.97 43.49
N LYS A 347 -56.17 -7.20 44.57
CA LYS A 347 -55.17 -6.25 45.08
C LYS A 347 -53.88 -6.97 45.46
N GLU A 348 -53.97 -8.09 46.18
CA GLU A 348 -52.80 -8.87 46.61
C GLU A 348 -52.04 -9.43 45.40
N ARG A 349 -52.77 -9.97 44.41
CA ARG A 349 -52.20 -10.45 43.14
C ARG A 349 -51.48 -9.33 42.38
N LEU A 350 -52.12 -8.17 42.22
CA LEU A 350 -51.51 -7.01 41.56
C LEU A 350 -50.29 -6.49 42.32
N HIS A 351 -50.33 -6.53 43.65
CA HIS A 351 -49.19 -6.12 44.48
C HIS A 351 -48.00 -7.07 44.31
N ALA A 352 -48.23 -8.37 44.30
CA ALA A 352 -47.19 -9.37 44.04
C ALA A 352 -46.55 -9.20 42.65
N GLN A 353 -47.36 -8.96 41.61
CA GLN A 353 -46.85 -8.68 40.26
C GLN A 353 -46.03 -7.38 40.20
N PHE A 354 -46.44 -6.36 40.95
CA PHE A 354 -45.70 -5.12 41.04
C PHE A 354 -44.35 -5.31 41.74
N GLU A 355 -44.31 -6.06 42.85
CA GLU A 355 -43.05 -6.37 43.53
C GLU A 355 -42.11 -7.18 42.64
N GLU A 356 -42.63 -8.20 41.94
CA GLU A 356 -41.86 -8.98 40.98
C GLU A 356 -41.28 -8.09 39.87
N MET A 357 -42.08 -7.20 39.29
CA MET A 357 -41.62 -6.26 38.27
C MET A 357 -40.58 -5.27 38.80
N LYS A 358 -40.79 -4.74 40.01
CA LYS A 358 -39.89 -3.77 40.64
C LYS A 358 -38.52 -4.39 40.91
N TYR A 359 -38.48 -5.57 41.52
CA TYR A 359 -37.22 -6.20 41.92
C TYR A 359 -36.55 -7.01 40.80
N SER A 360 -37.31 -7.57 39.85
CA SER A 360 -36.72 -8.29 38.70
C SER A 360 -36.28 -7.37 37.56
N GLY A 361 -36.97 -6.23 37.38
CA GLY A 361 -36.61 -5.23 36.38
C GLY A 361 -35.28 -4.56 36.70
N GLU A 362 -35.09 -4.16 37.96
CA GLU A 362 -33.86 -3.49 38.42
C GLU A 362 -32.64 -4.43 38.38
N ALA A 363 -32.81 -5.70 38.73
CA ALA A 363 -31.76 -6.71 38.63
C ALA A 363 -31.32 -6.98 37.18
N LYS A 364 -32.27 -7.04 36.23
CA LYS A 364 -31.96 -7.24 34.80
C LYS A 364 -31.28 -6.03 34.18
N MET A 365 -31.71 -4.82 34.54
CA MET A 365 -31.09 -3.58 34.06
C MET A 365 -29.67 -3.40 34.60
N SER A 366 -29.45 -3.68 35.90
CA SER A 366 -28.12 -3.63 36.52
C SER A 366 -27.17 -4.68 35.90
N SER A 367 -27.64 -5.91 35.68
CA SER A 367 -26.85 -6.95 35.03
C SER A 367 -26.52 -6.61 33.57
N GLY A 368 -27.46 -6.02 32.83
CA GLY A 368 -27.22 -5.59 31.44
C GLY A 368 -26.24 -4.44 31.35
N GLN A 369 -26.34 -3.45 32.24
CA GLN A 369 -25.43 -2.32 32.30
C GLN A 369 -24.01 -2.74 32.66
N ARG A 370 -23.85 -3.66 33.62
CA ARG A 370 -22.55 -4.23 33.98
C ARG A 370 -21.92 -5.02 32.82
N MET A 371 -22.72 -5.80 32.09
CA MET A 371 -22.23 -6.51 30.90
C MET A 371 -21.80 -5.54 29.78
N LEU A 372 -22.50 -4.42 29.61
CA LEU A 372 -22.10 -3.37 28.67
C LEU A 372 -20.80 -2.69 29.09
N GLU A 373 -20.61 -2.42 30.38
CA GLU A 373 -19.33 -1.91 30.90
C GLU A 373 -18.19 -2.90 30.69
N GLU A 374 -18.41 -4.19 30.98
CA GLU A 374 -17.42 -5.25 30.72
C GLU A 374 -17.05 -5.32 29.22
N PHE A 375 -18.04 -5.28 28.32
CA PHE A 375 -17.75 -5.22 26.88
C PHE A 375 -17.07 -3.91 26.44
N GLY A 376 -17.42 -2.78 27.05
CA GLY A 376 -16.75 -1.50 26.84
C GLY A 376 -15.27 -1.59 27.20
N THR A 377 -14.95 -2.12 28.38
CA THR A 377 -13.57 -2.31 28.82
C THR A 377 -12.79 -3.27 27.90
N HIS A 378 -13.37 -4.39 27.49
CA HIS A 378 -12.73 -5.30 26.55
C HIS A 378 -12.48 -4.67 25.17
N LEU A 379 -13.39 -3.81 24.71
CA LEU A 379 -13.25 -3.11 23.45
C LEU A 379 -12.13 -2.05 23.53
N ASP A 380 -12.01 -1.33 24.64
CA ASP A 380 -10.93 -0.38 24.87
C ASP A 380 -9.57 -1.07 25.02
N GLU A 381 -9.50 -2.20 25.71
CA GLU A 381 -8.29 -3.04 25.79
C GLU A 381 -7.87 -3.56 24.40
N ALA A 382 -8.83 -4.02 23.60
CA ALA A 382 -8.56 -4.50 22.25
C ALA A 382 -8.07 -3.37 21.32
N LYS A 383 -8.69 -2.18 21.42
CA LYS A 383 -8.22 -0.98 20.70
C LYS A 383 -6.80 -0.61 21.10
N LYS A 384 -6.49 -0.58 22.40
CA LYS A 384 -5.14 -0.29 22.89
C LYS A 384 -4.11 -1.28 22.37
N LYS A 385 -4.41 -2.58 22.40
CA LYS A 385 -3.54 -3.63 21.83
C LYS A 385 -3.35 -3.48 20.32
N CYS A 386 -4.39 -3.09 19.59
CA CYS A 386 -4.32 -2.82 18.16
C CYS A 386 -3.38 -1.65 17.87
N GLU A 387 -3.53 -0.54 18.60
CA GLU A 387 -2.69 0.64 18.41
C GLU A 387 -1.23 0.36 18.77
N GLU A 388 -0.96 -0.34 19.87
CA GLU A 388 0.40 -0.78 20.22
C GLU A 388 1.01 -1.69 19.14
N SER A 389 0.21 -2.59 18.55
CA SER A 389 0.68 -3.45 17.46
C SER A 389 0.96 -2.66 16.18
N LYS A 390 0.15 -1.65 15.88
CA LYS A 390 0.33 -0.75 14.75
C LYS A 390 1.59 0.08 14.89
N VAL A 391 1.82 0.68 16.06
CA VAL A 391 3.06 1.42 16.37
C VAL A 391 4.28 0.51 16.23
N ARG A 392 4.24 -0.73 16.75
CA ARG A 392 5.33 -1.70 16.57
C ARG A 392 5.57 -2.06 15.10
N ALA A 393 4.51 -2.20 14.30
CA ALA A 393 4.62 -2.48 12.87
C ALA A 393 5.21 -1.28 12.11
N GLU A 394 4.81 -0.06 12.42
CA GLU A 394 5.36 1.17 11.85
C GLU A 394 6.84 1.34 12.19
N GLN A 395 7.24 1.08 13.44
CA GLN A 395 8.64 1.07 13.85
C GLN A 395 9.47 0.02 13.09
N SER A 396 8.92 -1.20 12.96
CA SER A 396 9.58 -2.29 12.22
C SER A 396 9.70 -1.96 10.72
N SER A 397 8.68 -1.33 10.13
CA SER A 397 8.69 -0.88 8.74
C SER A 397 9.75 0.22 8.51
N LYS A 398 9.82 1.22 9.41
CA LYS A 398 10.88 2.25 9.37
C LYS A 398 12.28 1.62 9.47
N LEU A 399 12.47 0.64 10.36
CA LEU A 399 13.74 -0.08 10.48
C LEU A 399 14.08 -0.87 9.20
N LEU A 400 13.10 -1.55 8.60
CA LEU A 400 13.30 -2.27 7.34
C LEU A 400 13.70 -1.34 6.19
N VAL A 401 13.09 -0.15 6.10
CA VAL A 401 13.47 0.87 5.11
C VAL A 401 14.91 1.35 5.35
N GLN A 402 15.29 1.61 6.60
CA GLN A 402 16.67 1.97 6.94
C GLN A 402 17.67 0.87 6.57
N ILE A 403 17.35 -0.40 6.87
CA ILE A 403 18.18 -1.55 6.51
C ILE A 403 18.29 -1.65 4.99
N LYS A 404 17.17 -1.56 4.25
CA LYS A 404 17.18 -1.59 2.78
C LYS A 404 18.09 -0.50 2.19
N ASN A 405 17.97 0.73 2.68
CA ASN A 405 18.83 1.83 2.25
C ASN A 405 20.30 1.59 2.61
N GLY A 406 20.57 1.04 3.80
CA GLY A 406 21.93 0.68 4.23
C GLY A 406 22.55 -0.41 3.36
N VAL A 407 21.80 -1.46 3.02
CA VAL A 407 22.24 -2.53 2.10
C VAL A 407 22.48 -2.00 0.70
N GLN A 408 21.61 -1.14 0.19
CA GLN A 408 21.80 -0.49 -1.11
C GLN A 408 23.09 0.35 -1.12
N HIS A 409 23.29 1.20 -0.11
CA HIS A 409 24.49 2.02 0.00
C HIS A 409 25.76 1.16 0.12
N LEU A 410 25.71 0.06 0.88
CA LEU A 410 26.81 -0.90 0.96
C LEU A 410 27.11 -1.53 -0.41
N ALA A 411 26.08 -1.97 -1.13
CA ALA A 411 26.22 -2.56 -2.47
C ALA A 411 26.80 -1.56 -3.49
N GLU A 412 26.40 -0.28 -3.42
CA GLU A 412 26.95 0.82 -4.22
C GLU A 412 28.43 1.05 -3.92
N LYS A 413 28.84 1.07 -2.65
CA LYS A 413 30.25 1.23 -2.25
C LYS A 413 31.12 0.07 -2.72
N LEU A 414 30.58 -1.15 -2.71
CA LEU A 414 31.32 -2.36 -3.10
C LEU A 414 31.28 -2.63 -4.62
N GLN A 415 30.58 -1.83 -5.42
CA GLN A 415 30.38 -2.10 -6.87
C GLN A 415 31.67 -2.21 -7.69
N HIS A 416 32.75 -1.59 -7.21
CA HIS A 416 34.05 -1.53 -7.91
C HIS A 416 34.94 -2.76 -7.66
N ILE A 417 34.57 -3.61 -6.70
CA ILE A 417 35.33 -4.83 -6.36
C ILE A 417 34.92 -5.94 -7.33
N LYS A 418 35.89 -6.44 -8.10
CA LYS A 418 35.65 -7.48 -9.12
C LYS A 418 35.42 -8.82 -8.44
N MET A 419 34.22 -9.36 -8.62
CA MET A 419 33.86 -10.71 -8.15
C MET A 419 34.63 -11.78 -8.94
N PRO A 420 35.12 -12.85 -8.30
CA PRO A 420 35.52 -14.05 -9.02
C PRO A 420 34.28 -14.60 -9.75
N GLN A 421 34.37 -14.83 -11.06
CA GLN A 421 33.24 -15.30 -11.87
C GLN A 421 32.74 -16.67 -11.37
N SER A 422 31.67 -16.66 -10.57
CA SER A 422 30.90 -17.86 -10.28
C SER A 422 29.86 -18.05 -11.39
N HIS A 423 30.03 -19.12 -12.18
CA HIS A 423 29.17 -19.53 -13.30
C HIS A 423 27.81 -20.10 -12.83
N VAL A 424 27.13 -19.44 -11.89
CA VAL A 424 25.77 -19.82 -11.48
C VAL A 424 24.78 -18.84 -12.07
N LEU A 425 23.95 -19.33 -13.00
CA LEU A 425 22.82 -18.58 -13.57
C LEU A 425 21.91 -18.12 -12.43
N ARG A 426 21.97 -16.83 -12.10
CA ARG A 426 21.11 -16.26 -11.07
C ARG A 426 19.74 -15.91 -11.65
N PRO A 427 18.64 -16.21 -10.94
CA PRO A 427 17.30 -15.81 -11.35
C PRO A 427 17.23 -14.29 -11.49
N LYS A 428 16.60 -13.80 -12.56
CA LYS A 428 16.25 -12.37 -12.70
C LYS A 428 15.14 -12.06 -11.70
N VAL A 429 15.51 -11.55 -10.53
CA VAL A 429 14.57 -11.06 -9.53
C VAL A 429 13.97 -9.73 -10.02
N ALA A 430 12.67 -9.55 -9.84
CA ALA A 430 11.97 -8.33 -10.23
C ALA A 430 12.51 -7.10 -9.49
N GLU A 431 12.75 -6.00 -10.22
CA GLU A 431 13.22 -4.73 -9.67
C GLU A 431 12.22 -4.20 -8.62
N GLY A 432 12.68 -4.06 -7.38
CA GLY A 432 11.91 -3.59 -6.24
C GLY A 432 11.47 -4.66 -5.23
N SER A 433 11.66 -5.96 -5.52
CA SER A 433 11.30 -7.07 -4.61
C SER A 433 12.19 -7.12 -3.35
N GLU A 434 11.66 -7.62 -2.22
CA GLU A 434 12.44 -7.91 -1.01
C GLU A 434 13.57 -8.92 -1.28
N GLU A 435 13.36 -9.81 -2.24
CA GLU A 435 14.37 -10.76 -2.72
C GLU A 435 15.59 -10.07 -3.36
N GLN A 436 15.42 -8.87 -3.92
CA GLN A 436 16.52 -8.08 -4.49
C GLN A 436 17.45 -7.57 -3.37
N VAL A 437 16.91 -7.17 -2.22
CA VAL A 437 17.70 -6.69 -1.08
C VAL A 437 18.54 -7.83 -0.51
N LEU A 438 17.95 -9.02 -0.38
CA LEU A 438 18.68 -10.23 0.05
C LEU A 438 19.78 -10.61 -0.94
N GLN A 439 19.52 -10.49 -2.24
CA GLN A 439 20.53 -10.74 -3.27
C GLN A 439 21.67 -9.72 -3.23
N GLN A 440 21.37 -8.43 -3.07
CA GLN A 440 22.36 -7.37 -2.88
C GLN A 440 23.21 -7.58 -1.63
N LEU A 441 22.61 -8.07 -0.54
CA LEU A 441 23.33 -8.40 0.69
C LEU A 441 24.28 -9.58 0.48
N ALA A 442 23.83 -10.65 -0.18
CA ALA A 442 24.67 -11.81 -0.51
C ALA A 442 25.83 -11.44 -1.46
N ASP A 443 25.59 -10.52 -2.41
CA ASP A 443 26.64 -10.00 -3.29
C ASP A 443 27.64 -9.13 -2.53
N SER A 444 27.16 -8.32 -1.59
CA SER A 444 28.00 -7.51 -0.72
C SER A 444 28.89 -8.38 0.17
N GLU A 445 28.35 -9.48 0.73
CA GLU A 445 29.11 -10.45 1.51
C GLU A 445 30.23 -11.10 0.68
N GLN A 446 29.94 -11.60 -0.53
CA GLN A 446 30.94 -12.23 -1.40
C GLN A 446 32.06 -11.26 -1.81
N ARG A 447 31.71 -9.99 -2.08
CA ARG A 447 32.69 -8.93 -2.39
C ARG A 447 33.56 -8.60 -1.19
N LEU A 448 32.97 -8.51 0.01
CA LEU A 448 33.72 -8.27 1.25
C LEU A 448 34.66 -9.43 1.56
N VAL A 449 34.23 -10.68 1.38
CA VAL A 449 35.09 -11.85 1.56
C VAL A 449 36.28 -11.80 0.59
N SER A 450 36.03 -11.53 -0.70
CA SER A 450 37.09 -11.40 -1.69
C SER A 450 38.07 -10.27 -1.32
N LEU A 451 37.56 -9.13 -0.87
CA LEU A 451 38.39 -8.02 -0.38
C LEU A 451 39.22 -8.44 0.83
N THR A 452 38.64 -9.15 1.80
CA THR A 452 39.39 -9.62 2.98
C THR A 452 40.48 -10.63 2.61
N GLU A 453 40.26 -11.48 1.60
CA GLU A 453 41.28 -12.41 1.09
C GLU A 453 42.40 -11.67 0.37
N GLU A 454 42.08 -10.66 -0.46
CA GLU A 454 43.08 -9.79 -1.10
C GLU A 454 43.90 -9.00 -0.06
N MET A 455 43.23 -8.46 0.95
CA MET A 455 43.86 -7.71 2.04
C MET A 455 44.71 -8.60 2.94
N ALA A 456 44.34 -9.87 3.15
CA ALA A 456 45.12 -10.82 3.94
C ALA A 456 46.48 -11.15 3.28
N SER A 457 46.62 -10.92 1.97
CA SER A 457 47.87 -11.12 1.24
C SER A 457 48.80 -9.90 1.26
N ARG A 458 48.35 -8.75 1.79
CA ARG A 458 49.09 -7.48 1.84
C ARG A 458 49.39 -7.08 3.28
N ASP A 459 50.54 -6.45 3.51
CA ASP A 459 50.90 -5.90 4.82
C ASP A 459 50.14 -4.58 5.05
N LEU A 460 49.35 -4.52 6.12
CA LEU A 460 48.46 -3.38 6.44
C LEU A 460 49.23 -2.07 6.60
N ASP A 461 50.47 -2.12 7.10
CA ASP A 461 51.33 -0.95 7.27
C ASP A 461 51.89 -0.43 5.94
N SER A 462 52.04 -1.29 4.93
CA SER A 462 52.45 -0.89 3.58
C SER A 462 51.29 -0.24 2.83
N LEU A 463 50.09 -0.79 2.98
CA LEU A 463 48.89 -0.27 2.32
C LEU A 463 48.45 1.09 2.89
N HIS A 464 48.55 1.32 4.20
CA HIS A 464 48.30 2.63 4.78
C HIS A 464 49.25 3.70 4.23
N ARG A 465 50.54 3.37 4.02
CA ARG A 465 51.50 4.29 3.39
C ARG A 465 51.17 4.56 1.92
N GLU A 466 50.73 3.55 1.17
CA GLU A 466 50.28 3.71 -0.22
C GLU A 466 49.01 4.55 -0.30
N MET A 467 48.06 4.39 0.63
CA MET A 467 46.86 5.22 0.73
C MET A 467 47.21 6.67 1.12
N ASP A 468 48.10 6.89 2.07
CA ASP A 468 48.59 8.22 2.44
C ASP A 468 49.30 8.90 1.24
N ASP A 469 50.07 8.14 0.46
CA ASP A 469 50.74 8.62 -0.76
C ASP A 469 49.73 8.89 -1.91
N GLU A 470 48.69 8.06 -2.08
CA GLU A 470 47.62 8.27 -3.06
C GLU A 470 46.72 9.45 -2.68
N GLU A 471 46.36 9.60 -1.40
CA GLU A 471 45.65 10.76 -0.87
C GLU A 471 46.49 12.03 -0.98
N PHE A 472 47.80 11.95 -0.69
CA PHE A 472 48.74 13.05 -0.89
C PHE A 472 48.83 13.46 -2.37
N ARG A 473 48.92 12.48 -3.29
CA ARG A 473 48.95 12.74 -4.74
C ARG A 473 47.62 13.28 -5.26
N HIS A 474 46.48 12.77 -4.80
CA HIS A 474 45.17 13.29 -5.17
C HIS A 474 44.97 14.71 -4.62
N THR A 475 45.50 15.03 -3.44
CA THR A 475 45.45 16.38 -2.85
C THR A 475 46.35 17.36 -3.62
N VAL A 476 47.51 16.89 -4.11
CA VAL A 476 48.45 17.68 -4.93
C VAL A 476 47.98 17.84 -6.38
N GLU A 477 47.37 16.83 -6.98
CA GLU A 477 46.90 16.83 -8.38
C GLU A 477 45.54 17.52 -8.56
N CYS A 478 44.61 17.44 -7.58
CA CYS A 478 43.32 18.11 -7.65
C CYS A 478 43.30 19.55 -7.13
N GLY A 479 44.42 20.07 -6.60
CA GLY A 479 44.60 21.49 -6.30
C GLY A 479 43.36 22.16 -5.69
N VAL A 480 42.85 21.64 -4.57
CA VAL A 480 41.69 22.25 -3.90
C VAL A 480 42.21 23.43 -3.08
N PRO A 481 41.66 24.66 -3.23
CA PRO A 481 41.95 25.72 -2.28
C PRO A 481 41.50 25.22 -0.91
N GLY A 482 42.40 25.35 0.07
CA GLY A 482 42.22 24.81 1.41
C GLY A 482 40.85 25.14 1.99
N ASN A 483 40.30 24.18 2.72
CA ASN A 483 39.11 24.26 3.57
C ASN A 483 38.80 25.70 4.03
N VAL A 484 38.07 26.46 3.22
CA VAL A 484 37.43 27.69 3.67
C VAL A 484 36.24 27.21 4.46
N LYS A 485 36.36 27.35 5.77
CA LYS A 485 35.27 27.24 6.71
C LYS A 485 34.17 28.22 6.27
N VAL A 486 33.19 27.74 5.52
CA VAL A 486 31.98 28.50 5.19
C VAL A 486 31.21 28.62 6.49
N GLU A 487 31.27 29.80 7.12
CA GLU A 487 30.32 30.14 8.17
C GLU A 487 28.94 30.24 7.52
N LEU A 488 28.11 29.21 7.75
CA LEU A 488 26.69 29.28 7.47
C LEU A 488 26.12 30.48 8.25
N PRO A 489 25.26 31.31 7.62
CA PRO A 489 24.57 32.36 8.35
C PRO A 489 23.84 31.72 9.52
N LYS A 490 24.04 32.25 10.73
CA LYS A 490 23.21 31.91 11.88
C LYS A 490 21.78 32.32 11.54
N THR A 491 21.03 31.40 10.94
CA THR A 491 19.58 31.45 10.91
C THR A 491 19.13 31.52 12.36
N GLY A 492 18.35 32.55 12.66
CA GLY A 492 17.94 32.91 14.00
C GLY A 492 17.34 31.72 14.75
N GLU A 493 17.52 31.77 16.07
CA GLU A 493 16.82 31.01 17.09
C GLU A 493 15.56 30.32 16.56
N GLU A 494 15.69 29.06 16.16
CA GLU A 494 14.55 28.14 16.20
C GLU A 494 14.26 27.93 17.68
N THR A 495 13.34 28.73 18.21
CA THR A 495 12.60 28.39 19.41
C THR A 495 12.05 26.99 19.21
N SER A 496 12.64 26.02 19.91
CA SER A 496 12.12 24.66 20.02
C SER A 496 10.73 24.73 20.67
N PHE A 497 9.68 24.78 19.84
CA PHE A 497 8.32 24.55 20.28
C PHE A 497 7.95 23.09 20.01
N TYR A 498 8.64 22.20 20.71
CA TYR A 498 8.16 20.84 20.97
C TYR A 498 8.06 20.74 22.49
N ASP A 499 6.96 21.27 23.01
CA ASP A 499 6.49 20.94 24.35
C ASP A 499 5.47 19.81 24.19
N GLU A 500 5.90 18.61 24.58
CA GLU A 500 4.98 17.53 24.91
C GLU A 500 4.35 17.84 26.27
N GLU A 501 3.15 18.43 26.30
CA GLU A 501 2.14 18.01 27.27
C GLU A 501 0.74 18.56 26.97
N SER A 502 -0.22 17.65 27.05
CA SER A 502 -1.58 17.86 27.55
C SER A 502 -2.64 18.44 26.61
N GLY A 503 -3.64 17.58 26.34
CA GLY A 503 -5.04 17.98 26.51
C GLY A 503 -5.85 18.04 25.23
N SER A 504 -6.91 17.25 25.22
CA SER A 504 -8.20 17.55 24.58
C SER A 504 -8.42 19.05 24.32
N ASP A 505 -8.51 19.46 23.07
CA ASP A 505 -9.73 20.09 22.52
C ASP A 505 -9.55 20.39 21.03
N GLU A 506 -10.55 20.01 20.23
CA GLU A 506 -10.72 20.44 18.85
C GLU A 506 -11.00 21.95 18.83
N GLU A 507 -9.95 22.77 18.85
CA GLU A 507 -10.08 24.22 18.67
C GLU A 507 -10.09 24.54 17.17
N PHE A 508 -11.28 24.82 16.64
CA PHE A 508 -11.48 25.33 15.28
C PHE A 508 -10.62 26.58 15.06
N LEU A 509 -9.76 26.53 14.04
CA LEU A 509 -8.95 27.67 13.60
C LEU A 509 -9.85 28.87 13.27
N ASP A 510 -9.76 29.91 14.11
CA ASP A 510 -10.61 31.09 14.00
C ASP A 510 -10.37 31.84 12.67
N ARG A 511 -11.47 32.29 12.05
CA ARG A 511 -11.52 32.88 10.70
C ARG A 511 -10.58 34.07 10.55
N GLU A 512 -10.26 34.74 11.64
CA GLU A 512 -9.35 35.88 11.68
C GLU A 512 -7.88 35.50 11.50
N VAL A 513 -7.47 34.32 12.00
CA VAL A 513 -6.10 33.81 11.84
C VAL A 513 -5.85 33.41 10.39
N MET A 514 -6.83 32.75 9.76
CA MET A 514 -6.77 32.43 8.33
C MET A 514 -6.74 33.69 7.45
N LYS A 515 -7.50 34.73 7.82
CA LYS A 515 -7.48 36.03 7.12
C LYS A 515 -6.13 36.73 7.24
N ARG A 516 -5.47 36.69 8.40
CA ARG A 516 -4.13 37.27 8.59
C ARG A 516 -3.06 36.52 7.77
N ALA A 517 -3.14 35.19 7.73
CA ALA A 517 -2.22 34.39 6.91
C ALA A 517 -2.41 34.65 5.40
N THR A 518 -3.65 34.78 4.93
CA THR A 518 -3.94 35.08 3.51
C THR A 518 -3.58 36.51 3.12
N THR A 519 -3.81 37.51 3.99
CA THR A 519 -3.39 38.89 3.72
C THR A 519 -1.87 39.04 3.66
N ALA A 520 -1.13 38.39 4.57
CA ALA A 520 0.34 38.36 4.52
C ALA A 520 0.88 37.71 3.23
N LEU A 521 0.23 36.65 2.74
CA LEU A 521 0.61 35.99 1.49
C LEU A 521 0.35 36.88 0.25
N VAL A 522 -0.76 37.63 0.27
CA VAL A 522 -1.11 38.57 -0.80
C VAL A 522 -0.15 39.76 -0.83
N GLU A 523 0.20 40.33 0.34
CA GLU A 523 1.17 41.42 0.44
C GLU A 523 2.58 41.00 0.01
N ALA A 524 3.00 39.76 0.32
CA ALA A 524 4.27 39.22 -0.14
C ALA A 524 4.33 39.06 -1.67
N LYS A 525 3.19 38.76 -2.32
CA LYS A 525 3.12 38.64 -3.78
C LYS A 525 2.95 39.99 -4.51
N THR A 526 2.30 40.97 -3.91
CA THR A 526 2.17 42.31 -4.51
C THR A 526 3.47 43.10 -4.42
N LYS A 527 4.24 42.93 -3.33
CA LYS A 527 5.56 43.58 -3.17
C LYS A 527 6.62 43.06 -4.16
N LYS A 528 6.46 41.83 -4.66
CA LYS A 528 7.35 41.23 -5.67
C LYS A 528 7.03 41.64 -7.11
N LYS A 529 5.90 42.33 -7.35
CA LYS A 529 5.44 42.70 -8.69
C LYS A 529 5.64 44.18 -9.04
N GLY A 530 6.16 44.99 -8.12
CA GLY A 530 6.36 46.44 -8.31
C GLY A 530 7.78 46.86 -8.65
N ALA A 531 8.67 45.94 -9.03
CA ALA A 531 10.08 46.24 -9.29
C ALA A 531 10.55 46.03 -10.74
N ASP A 532 9.66 45.61 -11.67
CA ASP A 532 10.02 45.25 -13.05
C ASP A 532 9.36 46.14 -14.15
N ASP A 533 8.68 47.24 -13.80
CA ASP A 533 7.92 48.07 -14.77
C ASP A 533 8.56 49.45 -15.08
N ASP A 534 9.87 49.62 -14.88
CA ASP A 534 10.61 50.82 -15.32
C ASP A 534 11.83 50.42 -16.16
N GLU A 535 11.62 49.87 -17.36
CA GLU A 535 12.57 49.90 -18.49
C GLU A 535 11.99 49.13 -19.70
N ASP A 536 11.26 49.80 -20.61
CA ASP A 536 11.43 49.64 -22.08
C ASP A 536 10.54 50.63 -22.88
N GLU A 537 11.05 51.84 -23.12
CA GLU A 537 10.60 52.70 -24.23
C GLU A 537 11.44 52.37 -25.48
N GLY A 538 10.87 51.64 -26.46
CA GLY A 538 11.70 51.30 -27.62
C GLY A 538 11.03 50.59 -28.80
N THR A 539 10.37 51.36 -29.65
CA THR A 539 10.22 51.10 -31.10
C THR A 539 9.28 49.97 -31.58
N THR A 540 8.20 50.34 -32.27
CA THR A 540 7.85 49.63 -33.53
C THR A 540 7.06 50.51 -34.49
N LYS A 541 7.62 50.61 -35.70
CA LYS A 541 7.18 51.41 -36.83
C LYS A 541 5.89 50.87 -37.47
N LYS A 542 5.03 51.81 -37.84
CA LYS A 542 4.08 51.80 -38.97
C LYS A 542 4.39 50.76 -40.05
N ARG A 543 3.37 50.00 -40.48
CA ARG A 543 3.02 49.91 -41.90
C ARG A 543 1.58 49.43 -42.13
N LYS A 544 0.87 50.25 -42.92
CA LYS A 544 -0.51 50.12 -43.39
C LYS A 544 -0.44 49.85 -44.90
N ARG A 545 -1.45 49.15 -45.43
CA ARG A 545 -1.76 48.88 -46.84
C ARG A 545 -0.92 47.73 -47.43
N ARG A 546 -1.51 46.73 -48.08
CA ARG A 546 -2.58 46.80 -49.09
C ARG A 546 -3.39 45.50 -49.11
#